data_AF-A0A2S6NK98-F1
#
_entry.id   AF-A0A2S6NK98-F1
#
_cell.length_a   1.000
_cell.length_b   1.000
_cell.length_c   1.000
_cell.angle_alpha   90.00
_cell.angle_beta   90.00
_cell.angle_gamma   90.00
#
_symmetry.space_group_name_H-M   'P 1'
#
loop_
_entity.id
_entity.type
_entity.pdbx_description
1 polymer ?
#
loop_
_entity_poly.entity_id
_entity_poly.type
_entity_poly.pdbx_seq_one_letter_code
_entity_poly.pdbx_strand_id
1 'polypeptide(L)'
;MLRQIAYPDTHGLPPGSPCDTYGPQDAIETAGGALREPDAFIACSSPPRTAVAVPAPVVVFEVLSPGPDNRRRDEADKVDEYESVPSILRYVIIDPESRSARVFWREPGERAWHRAPADTTGPIRLPEFGIALTLDEVYAGVAFD
;
A
#
# COMPACT_ATOMS: atom_id res chain seq x y z
N MET A 1 -4.31 6.49 16.56
CA MET A 1 -3.41 5.36 16.90
C MET A 1 -2.70 5.02 15.62
N LEU A 2 -1.39 5.25 15.55
CA LEU A 2 -0.61 5.05 14.32
C LEU A 2 -0.49 3.54 14.08
N ARG A 3 -0.91 3.07 12.91
CA ARG A 3 -0.89 1.65 12.54
C ARG A 3 0.26 1.45 11.57
N GLN A 4 1.42 1.06 12.08
CA GLN A 4 2.57 0.83 11.23
C GLN A 4 2.55 -0.62 10.75
N ILE A 5 2.68 -0.83 9.44
CA ILE A 5 3.15 -2.10 8.91
C ILE A 5 4.67 -2.07 9.04
N ALA A 6 5.22 -2.75 10.05
CA ALA A 6 6.64 -3.07 10.03
C ALA A 6 6.84 -4.11 8.92
N TYR A 7 7.62 -3.79 7.89
CA TYR A 7 8.03 -4.79 6.94
C TYR A 7 8.86 -5.84 7.70
N PRO A 8 8.47 -7.13 7.71
CA PRO A 8 9.36 -8.15 8.23
C PRO A 8 10.63 -8.16 7.38
N ASP A 9 11.79 -8.19 8.03
CA ASP A 9 13.13 -8.22 7.41
C ASP A 9 13.33 -9.38 6.41
N THR A 10 12.36 -10.29 6.29
CA THR A 10 12.43 -11.51 5.49
C THR A 10 12.26 -11.29 3.98
N HIS A 11 11.73 -10.15 3.53
CA HIS A 11 11.58 -9.80 2.11
C HIS A 11 11.96 -8.35 1.84
N GLY A 12 13.25 -8.05 1.94
CA GLY A 12 13.79 -6.80 1.40
C GLY A 12 13.55 -6.70 -0.11
N LEU A 13 13.44 -5.47 -0.62
CA LEU A 13 13.43 -5.25 -2.07
C LEU A 13 14.67 -5.88 -2.72
N PRO A 14 14.59 -6.33 -3.98
CA PRO A 14 15.72 -6.97 -4.65
C PRO A 14 17.00 -6.13 -4.54
N PRO A 15 18.19 -6.72 -4.30
CA PRO A 15 19.43 -5.96 -4.22
C PRO A 15 19.66 -5.11 -5.48
N GLY A 16 20.01 -3.84 -5.28
CA GLY A 16 20.19 -2.89 -6.39
C GLY A 16 18.88 -2.37 -6.99
N SER A 17 17.73 -2.67 -6.37
CA SER A 17 16.46 -2.03 -6.68
C SER A 17 16.59 -0.50 -6.59
N PRO A 18 16.07 0.27 -7.57
CA PRO A 18 16.00 1.73 -7.48
C PRO A 18 14.85 2.21 -6.58
N CYS A 19 14.20 1.29 -5.86
CA CYS A 19 13.01 1.54 -5.08
C CYS A 19 13.29 1.36 -3.59
N ASP A 20 12.56 2.13 -2.79
CA ASP A 20 12.61 2.12 -1.33
C ASP A 20 11.20 1.96 -0.75
N THR A 21 11.15 1.51 0.51
CA THR A 21 9.95 1.44 1.32
C THR A 21 9.79 2.70 2.16
N TYR A 22 8.57 3.19 2.26
CA TYR A 22 8.21 4.40 2.99
C TYR A 22 7.08 4.10 3.98
N GLY A 23 6.96 4.92 5.02
CA GLY A 23 6.05 4.69 6.14
C GLY A 23 5.01 5.80 6.35
N PRO A 24 4.27 5.75 7.48
CA PRO A 24 3.13 6.64 7.74
C PRO A 24 3.50 8.11 8.04
N GLN A 25 4.79 8.46 7.98
CA GLN A 25 5.26 9.86 8.07
C GLN A 25 5.65 10.43 6.71
N ASP A 26 5.63 9.60 5.66
CA ASP A 26 5.94 9.99 4.29
C ASP A 26 4.63 10.19 3.52
N ALA A 27 4.56 11.28 2.77
CA ALA A 27 3.38 11.59 1.97
C ALA A 27 3.56 11.21 0.50
N ILE A 28 2.46 10.92 -0.18
CA ILE A 28 2.36 10.88 -1.65
C ILE A 28 1.38 11.96 -2.11
N GLU A 29 1.61 12.51 -3.30
CA GLU A 29 0.69 13.46 -3.92
C GLU A 29 -0.26 12.72 -4.87
N THR A 30 -1.56 12.97 -4.74
CA THR A 30 -2.63 12.41 -5.57
C THR A 30 -3.27 13.50 -6.44
N ALA A 31 -4.34 13.16 -7.17
CA ALA A 31 -5.01 14.10 -8.06
C ALA A 31 -5.45 15.38 -7.32
N GLY A 32 -5.23 16.54 -7.97
CA GLY A 32 -5.55 17.84 -7.40
C GLY A 32 -4.56 18.35 -6.35
N GLY A 33 -3.40 17.70 -6.18
CA GLY A 33 -2.35 18.11 -5.24
C GLY A 33 -2.65 17.72 -3.79
N ALA A 34 -3.59 16.79 -3.57
CA ALA A 34 -3.88 16.28 -2.24
C ALA A 34 -2.71 15.42 -1.75
N LEU A 35 -2.34 15.60 -0.48
CA LEU A 35 -1.29 14.83 0.18
C LEU A 35 -1.94 13.72 1.00
N ARG A 36 -1.44 12.49 0.83
CA ARG A 36 -1.86 11.31 1.60
C ARG A 36 -0.66 10.69 2.27
N GLU A 37 -0.84 10.22 3.49
CA GLU A 37 0.15 9.51 4.30
C GLU A 37 -0.33 8.06 4.46
N PRO A 38 -0.02 7.15 3.52
CA PRO A 38 -0.42 5.75 3.63
C PRO A 38 0.33 5.06 4.78
N ASP A 39 -0.25 3.98 5.33
CA ASP A 39 0.42 3.21 6.39
C ASP A 39 1.75 2.59 5.94
N ALA A 40 1.86 2.25 4.66
CA ALA A 40 3.14 1.98 4.00
C ALA A 40 3.03 2.10 2.47
N PHE A 41 4.15 2.36 1.79
CA PHE A 41 4.19 2.29 0.33
C PHE A 41 5.62 2.01 -0.19
N ILE A 42 5.71 1.64 -1.47
CA ILE A 42 6.97 1.43 -2.19
C ILE A 42 7.03 2.44 -3.34
N ALA A 43 8.12 3.18 -3.47
CA ALA A 43 8.34 4.09 -4.60
C ALA A 43 9.72 3.87 -5.22
N CYS A 44 9.78 3.95 -6.55
CA CYS A 44 11.01 3.80 -7.34
C CYS A 44 11.59 5.16 -7.69
N SER A 45 11.75 6.01 -6.68
CA SER A 45 12.25 7.38 -6.79
C SER A 45 13.14 7.72 -5.59
N SER A 46 14.03 8.68 -5.78
CA SER A 46 14.94 9.17 -4.73
C SER A 46 14.78 10.69 -4.56
N PRO A 47 13.70 11.13 -3.90
CA PRO A 47 13.45 12.55 -3.70
C PRO A 47 14.47 13.17 -2.72
N PRO A 48 14.73 14.48 -2.81
CA PRO A 48 15.54 15.16 -1.81
C PRO A 48 14.84 15.13 -0.44
N ARG A 49 15.61 15.20 0.65
CA ARG A 49 15.07 15.22 2.04
C ARG A 49 14.08 16.35 2.33
N THR A 50 14.05 17.38 1.50
CA THR A 50 13.14 18.54 1.61
C THR A 50 11.86 18.36 0.81
N ALA A 51 11.69 17.23 0.12
CA ALA A 51 10.46 16.94 -0.61
C ALA A 51 9.30 16.80 0.36
N VAL A 52 8.16 17.40 0.01
CA VAL A 52 6.91 17.31 0.78
C VAL A 52 6.19 15.98 0.52
N ALA A 53 6.42 15.38 -0.65
CA ALA A 53 5.85 14.10 -1.04
C ALA A 53 6.85 13.28 -1.86
N VAL A 54 6.74 11.96 -1.75
CA VAL A 54 7.50 10.98 -2.51
C VAL A 54 6.80 10.77 -3.86
N PRO A 55 7.48 11.03 -4.99
CA PRO A 55 6.89 10.88 -6.30
C PRO A 55 6.86 9.42 -6.75
N ALA A 56 5.94 9.12 -7.66
CA ALA A 56 5.82 7.83 -8.34
C ALA A 56 5.76 6.60 -7.39
N PRO A 57 4.82 6.57 -6.42
CA PRO A 57 4.55 5.36 -5.67
C PRO A 57 4.06 4.25 -6.61
N VAL A 58 4.52 3.02 -6.36
CA VAL A 58 4.22 1.82 -7.16
C VAL A 58 3.23 0.92 -6.43
N VAL A 59 3.44 0.72 -5.13
CA VAL A 59 2.56 -0.10 -4.28
C VAL A 59 2.18 0.71 -3.06
N VAL A 60 0.88 0.78 -2.74
CA VAL A 60 0.36 1.45 -1.54
C VAL A 60 -0.36 0.44 -0.65
N PHE A 61 -0.12 0.53 0.66
CA PHE A 61 -0.74 -0.29 1.69
C PHE A 61 -1.50 0.59 2.68
N GLU A 62 -2.71 0.16 3.02
CA GLU A 62 -3.55 0.79 4.04
C GLU A 62 -4.10 -0.28 4.98
N VAL A 63 -4.05 -0.03 6.28
CA VAL A 63 -4.65 -0.87 7.32
C VAL A 63 -5.96 -0.24 7.73
N LEU A 64 -7.05 -0.98 7.60
CA LEU A 64 -8.36 -0.46 7.99
C LEU A 64 -8.39 -0.13 9.48
N SER A 65 -8.97 1.03 9.78
CA SER A 65 -9.34 1.39 11.14
C SER A 65 -10.50 0.53 11.61
N PRO A 66 -10.56 0.14 12.90
CA PRO A 66 -11.65 -0.67 13.44
C PRO A 66 -12.98 0.06 13.34
N GLY A 67 -14.05 -0.72 13.26
CA GLY A 67 -15.43 -0.23 13.26
C GLY A 67 -16.06 -0.08 11.87
N PRO A 68 -17.39 -0.32 11.76
CA PRO A 68 -18.09 -0.46 10.49
C PRO A 68 -18.20 0.85 9.68
N ASP A 69 -18.26 2.00 10.34
CA ASP A 69 -18.45 3.30 9.68
C ASP A 69 -17.18 3.81 8.99
N ASN A 70 -16.01 3.54 9.58
CA ASN A 70 -14.71 3.93 9.01
C ASN A 70 -14.43 3.12 7.74
N ARG A 71 -14.74 1.82 7.77
CA ARG A 71 -14.45 0.89 6.68
C ARG A 71 -15.03 1.29 5.34
N ARG A 72 -16.34 1.54 5.27
CA ARG A 72 -17.00 1.83 3.98
C ARG A 72 -16.50 3.14 3.38
N ARG A 73 -16.24 4.13 4.23
CA ARG A 73 -15.79 5.46 3.81
C ARG A 73 -14.33 5.43 3.36
N ASP A 74 -13.46 4.79 4.14
CA ASP A 74 -12.03 4.68 3.83
C ASP A 74 -11.78 3.84 2.57
N GLU A 75 -12.59 2.81 2.32
CA GLU A 75 -12.46 1.98 1.11
C GLU A 75 -12.89 2.72 -0.17
N ALA A 76 -14.04 3.39 -0.19
CA ALA A 76 -14.58 3.96 -1.43
C ALA A 76 -13.81 5.21 -1.90
N ASP A 77 -13.59 6.18 -1.01
CA ASP A 77 -13.00 7.46 -1.39
C ASP A 77 -11.51 7.31 -1.79
N LYS A 78 -10.77 6.41 -1.13
CA LYS A 78 -9.34 6.20 -1.41
C LYS A 78 -9.09 5.36 -2.66
N VAL A 79 -9.98 4.44 -3.02
CA VAL A 79 -9.78 3.58 -4.22
C VAL A 79 -9.73 4.44 -5.48
N ASP A 80 -10.74 5.30 -5.69
CA ASP A 80 -10.81 6.15 -6.88
C ASP A 80 -9.62 7.14 -6.95
N GLU A 81 -9.23 7.67 -5.79
CA GLU A 81 -8.10 8.60 -5.70
C GLU A 81 -6.76 7.94 -6.01
N TYR A 82 -6.46 6.78 -5.44
CA TYR A 82 -5.21 6.07 -5.73
C TYR A 82 -5.22 5.48 -7.14
N GLU A 83 -6.37 5.05 -7.68
CA GLU A 83 -6.49 4.62 -9.09
C GLU A 83 -6.10 5.75 -10.05
N SER A 84 -6.40 7.00 -9.68
CA SER A 84 -6.08 8.19 -10.48
C SER A 84 -4.58 8.48 -10.60
N VAL A 85 -3.73 7.92 -9.74
CA VAL A 85 -2.26 8.11 -9.76
C VAL A 85 -1.64 7.04 -10.65
N PRO A 86 -1.16 7.35 -11.88
CA PRO A 86 -0.81 6.32 -12.87
C PRO A 86 0.33 5.38 -12.49
N SER A 87 1.21 5.80 -11.58
CA SER A 87 2.33 4.97 -11.12
C SER A 87 1.91 3.85 -10.16
N ILE A 88 0.77 3.99 -9.47
CA ILE A 88 0.32 2.99 -8.51
C ILE A 88 -0.19 1.77 -9.29
N LEU A 89 0.57 0.70 -9.26
CA LEU A 89 0.22 -0.56 -9.89
C LEU A 89 -0.56 -1.46 -8.94
N ARG A 90 -0.36 -1.30 -7.63
CA ARG A 90 -1.04 -2.08 -6.59
C ARG A 90 -1.49 -1.22 -5.43
N TYR A 91 -2.73 -1.43 -5.01
CA TYR A 91 -3.27 -0.90 -3.77
C TYR A 91 -3.79 -2.05 -2.92
N VAL A 92 -3.24 -2.18 -1.72
CA VAL A 92 -3.45 -3.30 -0.81
C VAL A 92 -4.13 -2.77 0.45
N ILE A 93 -5.34 -3.26 0.71
CA ILE A 93 -6.09 -2.94 1.92
C ILE A 93 -6.01 -4.13 2.85
N ILE A 94 -5.48 -3.93 4.06
CA ILE A 94 -5.36 -4.95 5.11
C ILE A 94 -6.48 -4.72 6.12
N ASP A 95 -7.27 -5.77 6.36
CA ASP A 95 -8.34 -5.75 7.33
C ASP A 95 -7.97 -6.58 8.56
N PRO A 96 -7.66 -5.93 9.70
CA PRO A 96 -7.29 -6.65 10.91
C PRO A 96 -8.45 -7.41 11.55
N GLU A 97 -9.71 -7.02 11.35
CA GLU A 97 -10.85 -7.68 11.99
C GLU A 97 -11.16 -9.04 11.36
N SER A 98 -11.16 -9.12 10.01
CA SER A 98 -11.38 -10.39 9.29
C SER A 98 -10.10 -11.16 8.98
N ARG A 99 -8.94 -10.61 9.32
CA ARG A 99 -7.62 -11.13 8.93
C ARG A 99 -7.54 -11.38 7.42
N SER A 100 -7.78 -10.35 6.62
CA SER A 100 -7.78 -10.45 5.16
C SER A 100 -7.04 -9.31 4.48
N ALA A 101 -6.67 -9.53 3.22
CA ALA A 101 -6.17 -8.50 2.33
C ALA A 101 -7.05 -8.41 1.07
N ARG A 102 -7.35 -7.19 0.64
CA ARG A 102 -7.94 -6.91 -0.66
C ARG A 102 -6.91 -6.20 -1.53
N VAL A 103 -6.73 -6.69 -2.75
CA VAL A 103 -5.76 -6.13 -3.70
C VAL A 103 -6.51 -5.58 -4.90
N PHE A 104 -6.22 -4.33 -5.22
CA PHE A 104 -6.50 -3.73 -6.52
C PHE A 104 -5.19 -3.67 -7.30
N TRP A 105 -5.23 -4.01 -8.58
CA TRP A 105 -4.02 -4.03 -9.40
C TRP A 105 -4.28 -3.64 -10.85
N ARG A 106 -3.23 -3.21 -11.52
CA ARG A 106 -3.18 -3.08 -12.98
C ARG A 106 -1.79 -3.35 -13.50
N GLU A 107 -1.70 -3.67 -14.77
CA GLU A 107 -0.43 -3.77 -15.46
C GLU A 107 0.07 -2.39 -15.95
N PRO A 108 1.39 -2.20 -16.15
CA PRO A 108 1.92 -0.96 -16.68
C PRO A 108 1.23 -0.53 -17.99
N GLY A 109 0.71 0.69 -18.01
CA GLY A 109 0.01 1.28 -19.17
C GLY A 109 -1.51 1.10 -19.15
N GLU A 110 -2.05 0.28 -18.26
CA GLU A 110 -3.48 0.23 -18.01
C GLU A 110 -3.94 1.44 -17.19
N ARG A 111 -5.21 1.82 -17.36
CA ARG A 111 -5.81 2.91 -16.59
C ARG A 111 -6.62 2.40 -15.41
N ALA A 112 -7.51 1.44 -15.67
CA ALA A 112 -8.42 0.90 -14.69
C ALA A 112 -7.80 -0.26 -13.91
N TRP A 113 -8.15 -0.38 -12.64
CA TRP A 113 -7.79 -1.51 -11.80
C TRP A 113 -8.69 -2.71 -12.01
N HIS A 114 -8.07 -3.87 -11.98
CA HIS A 114 -8.70 -5.12 -11.62
C HIS A 114 -8.88 -5.22 -10.10
N ARG A 115 -9.88 -5.97 -9.67
CA ARG A 115 -10.17 -6.22 -8.25
C ARG A 115 -10.55 -7.68 -8.03
N ALA A 116 -10.11 -8.20 -6.89
CA ALA A 116 -10.50 -9.51 -6.38
C ALA A 116 -11.28 -9.33 -5.06
N PRO A 117 -12.10 -10.32 -4.66
CA PRO A 117 -12.59 -10.41 -3.29
C PRO A 117 -11.42 -10.38 -2.29
N ALA A 118 -11.71 -9.97 -1.06
CA ALA A 118 -10.71 -10.07 0.01
C ALA A 118 -10.30 -11.54 0.21
N ASP A 119 -8.99 -11.78 0.35
CA ASP A 119 -8.40 -13.09 0.57
C ASP A 119 -7.90 -13.20 2.02
N THR A 120 -8.23 -14.32 2.65
CA THR A 120 -7.89 -14.63 4.05
C THR A 120 -6.79 -15.69 4.16
N THR A 121 -6.30 -16.23 3.03
CA THR A 121 -5.40 -17.40 3.03
C THR A 121 -4.25 -17.28 2.03
N GLY A 122 -4.48 -16.64 0.89
CA GLY A 122 -3.47 -16.48 -0.15
C GLY A 122 -2.44 -15.39 0.19
N PRO A 123 -1.26 -15.44 -0.44
CA PRO A 123 -0.27 -14.40 -0.30
C PRO A 123 -0.65 -13.14 -1.10
N ILE A 124 -0.25 -11.98 -0.59
CA ILE A 124 -0.26 -10.71 -1.31
C ILE A 124 0.92 -10.71 -2.28
N ARG A 125 0.63 -10.71 -3.59
CA ARG A 125 1.67 -10.81 -4.63
C ARG A 125 2.07 -9.43 -5.15
N LEU A 126 3.37 -9.17 -5.12
CA LEU A 126 4.03 -7.97 -5.66
C LEU A 126 5.02 -8.39 -6.78
N PRO A 127 4.51 -8.82 -7.96
CA PRO A 127 5.33 -9.25 -9.10
C PRO A 127 6.27 -8.17 -9.63
N GLU A 128 6.03 -6.88 -9.37
CA GLU A 128 6.96 -5.78 -9.67
C GLU A 128 8.34 -6.01 -9.06
N PHE A 129 8.37 -6.72 -7.93
CA PHE A 129 9.58 -7.00 -7.16
C PHE A 129 9.85 -8.50 -7.04
N GLY A 130 9.00 -9.37 -7.62
CA GLY A 130 9.08 -10.81 -7.44
C GLY A 130 8.82 -11.27 -5.99
N ILE A 131 8.08 -10.47 -5.20
CA ILE A 131 7.82 -10.70 -3.78
C ILE A 131 6.40 -11.28 -3.60
N ALA A 132 6.24 -12.16 -2.62
CA ALA A 132 4.93 -12.60 -2.14
C ALA A 132 4.92 -12.56 -0.61
N LEU A 133 4.04 -11.75 -0.03
CA LEU A 133 3.90 -11.59 1.41
C LEU A 133 2.75 -12.46 1.90
N THR A 134 3.01 -13.33 2.87
CA THR A 134 1.95 -14.05 3.58
C THR A 134 1.21 -13.11 4.52
N LEU A 135 -0.05 -13.43 4.85
CA LEU A 135 -0.77 -12.67 5.88
C LEU A 135 -0.06 -12.76 7.23
N ASP A 136 0.55 -13.90 7.56
CA ASP A 136 1.31 -14.06 8.81
C ASP A 136 2.47 -13.06 8.92
N GLU A 137 3.21 -12.85 7.82
CA GLU A 137 4.28 -11.86 7.73
C GLU A 137 3.75 -10.43 7.89
N VAL A 138 2.64 -10.10 7.19
CA VAL A 138 2.01 -8.78 7.30
C VAL A 138 1.56 -8.51 8.74
N TYR A 139 0.87 -9.45 9.37
CA TYR A 139 0.35 -9.28 10.73
C TYR A 139 1.42 -9.38 11.83
N ALA A 140 2.55 -10.05 11.59
CA ALA A 140 3.70 -9.98 12.49
C ALA A 140 4.30 -8.57 12.52
N GLY A 141 4.15 -7.83 11.42
CA GLY A 141 4.59 -6.46 11.27
C GLY A 141 3.62 -5.39 11.79
N VAL A 142 2.33 -5.72 11.95
CA VAL A 142 1.33 -4.77 12.43
C VAL A 142 1.38 -4.69 13.96
N ALA A 143 1.82 -3.55 14.48
CA ALA A 143 1.68 -3.25 15.91
C ALA A 143 0.23 -2.82 16.22
N PHE A 144 -0.45 -3.56 17.09
CA PHE A 144 -1.72 -3.17 17.68
C PHE A 144 -1.44 -2.62 19.07
N ASP A 145 -1.42 -1.31 19.22
CA ASP A 145 -1.57 -0.71 20.55
C ASP A 145 -3.06 -0.68 20.94
#